data_AF-A0A363ULA3-F1
#
_entry.id   AF-A0A363ULA3-F1
#
_cell.length_a   1.000
_cell.length_b   1.000
_cell.length_c   1.000
_cell.angle_alpha   90.00
_cell.angle_beta   90.00
_cell.angle_gamma   90.00
#
_symmetry.space_group_name_H-M   'P 1'
#
loop_
_entity.id
_entity.type
_entity.pdbx_description
1 polymer ?
#
loop_
_entity_poly.entity_id
_entity_poly.type
_entity_poly.pdbx_seq_one_letter_code
_entity_poly.pdbx_strand_id
1 'polypeptide(L)'
;MTRLGLLAALCACTACTQTLPPRVITRTVEVRVPVAVERAAPAVLLAPIAHRPPTFIAPTDPAATSALSAEQEGVLRDWIAELIARDRAWRAWARVETPNG
;
A
#
# COMPACT_ATOMS: atom_id res chain seq x y z
N MET A 1 -46.08 -33.71 -39.57
CA MET A 1 -46.38 -32.79 -38.45
C MET A 1 -45.39 -33.08 -37.33
N THR A 2 -44.19 -32.51 -37.42
CA THR A 2 -42.96 -33.02 -36.76
C THR A 2 -42.17 -31.87 -36.13
N ARG A 3 -42.82 -30.99 -35.34
CA ARG A 3 -42.13 -29.83 -34.75
C ARG A 3 -42.54 -29.43 -33.32
N LEU A 4 -43.37 -30.20 -32.61
CA LEU A 4 -43.70 -29.89 -31.20
C LEU A 4 -42.86 -30.67 -30.17
N GLY A 5 -42.26 -31.81 -30.53
CA GLY A 5 -41.49 -32.62 -29.58
C GLY A 5 -40.07 -32.12 -29.28
N LEU A 6 -39.52 -31.22 -30.11
CA LEU A 6 -38.14 -30.78 -29.97
C LEU A 6 -37.95 -29.68 -28.91
N LEU A 7 -39.00 -28.90 -28.60
CA LEU A 7 -38.90 -27.76 -27.68
C LEU A 7 -38.92 -28.16 -26.20
N ALA A 8 -39.52 -29.30 -25.84
CA ALA A 8 -39.58 -29.76 -24.45
C ALA A 8 -38.25 -30.38 -23.96
N ALA A 9 -37.39 -30.83 -24.87
CA ALA A 9 -36.11 -31.46 -24.53
C ALA A 9 -34.97 -30.45 -24.25
N LEU A 10 -35.09 -29.19 -24.71
CA LEU A 10 -34.04 -28.18 -24.52
C LEU A 10 -34.10 -27.46 -23.16
N CYS A 11 -35.21 -27.53 -22.41
CA CYS A 11 -35.34 -26.86 -21.12
C CYS A 11 -34.83 -27.68 -19.91
N ALA A 12 -34.43 -28.94 -20.10
CA ALA A 12 -34.01 -29.81 -18.99
C ALA A 12 -32.52 -29.72 -18.63
N CYS A 13 -31.70 -29.02 -19.43
CA CYS A 13 -30.24 -29.00 -19.25
C CYS A 13 -29.67 -27.77 -18.53
N THR A 14 -30.50 -26.80 -18.12
CA THR A 14 -30.01 -25.53 -17.55
C THR A 14 -29.91 -25.52 -16.03
N ALA A 15 -30.41 -26.55 -15.33
CA ALA A 15 -30.40 -26.59 -13.86
C ALA A 15 -29.02 -26.87 -13.22
N CYS A 16 -28.01 -27.29 -13.99
CA CYS A 16 -26.68 -27.62 -13.45
C CYS A 16 -25.68 -26.44 -13.41
N THR A 17 -26.11 -25.21 -13.71
CA THR A 17 -25.22 -24.02 -13.73
C THR A 17 -25.56 -22.98 -12.66
N GLN A 18 -26.34 -23.34 -11.65
CA GLN A 18 -26.44 -22.51 -10.44
C GLN A 18 -25.16 -22.67 -9.61
N THR A 19 -24.11 -21.96 -10.00
CA THR A 19 -22.99 -21.65 -9.10
C THR A 19 -23.56 -20.73 -8.02
N LEU A 20 -24.04 -21.32 -6.92
CA LEU A 20 -24.46 -20.58 -5.74
C LEU A 20 -23.29 -19.67 -5.32
N PRO A 21 -23.53 -18.38 -5.02
CA PRO A 21 -22.48 -17.53 -4.50
C PRO A 21 -21.90 -18.20 -3.24
N PRO A 22 -20.58 -18.14 -3.03
CA PRO A 22 -19.96 -18.78 -1.88
C PRO A 22 -20.66 -18.29 -0.61
N ARG A 23 -21.19 -19.23 0.19
CA ARG A 23 -21.72 -18.92 1.51
C ARG A 23 -20.55 -18.49 2.38
N VAL A 24 -20.40 -17.18 2.58
CA VAL A 24 -19.44 -16.64 3.56
C VAL A 24 -20.03 -16.90 4.94
N ILE A 25 -19.49 -17.90 5.64
CA ILE A 25 -19.84 -18.18 7.03
C ILE A 25 -18.84 -17.44 7.91
N THR A 26 -19.24 -16.29 8.43
CA THR A 26 -18.46 -15.56 9.42
C THR A 26 -18.67 -16.21 10.79
N ARG A 27 -17.63 -16.83 11.35
CA ARG A 27 -17.64 -17.32 12.74
C ARG A 27 -16.63 -16.53 13.54
N THR A 28 -17.08 -15.86 14.59
CA THR A 28 -16.20 -15.24 15.58
C THR A 28 -15.64 -16.36 16.46
N VAL A 29 -14.32 -16.53 16.45
CA VAL A 29 -13.62 -17.47 17.33
C VAL A 29 -12.98 -16.67 18.45
N GLU A 30 -13.32 -16.99 19.69
CA GLU A 30 -12.70 -16.39 20.87
C GLU A 30 -11.30 -17.00 21.05
N VAL A 31 -10.27 -16.20 20.80
CA VAL A 31 -8.87 -16.66 20.91
C VAL A 31 -8.43 -16.56 22.37
N ARG A 32 -8.12 -17.70 22.98
CA ARG A 32 -7.72 -17.79 24.41
C ARG A 32 -6.31 -17.29 24.71
N VAL A 33 -5.50 -17.06 23.68
CA VAL A 33 -4.12 -16.57 23.79
C VAL A 33 -4.07 -15.16 23.18
N PRO A 34 -3.47 -14.18 23.86
CA PRO A 34 -3.26 -12.87 23.27
C PRO A 34 -2.46 -13.01 21.97
N VAL A 35 -3.08 -12.65 20.84
CA VAL A 35 -2.36 -12.53 19.58
C VAL A 35 -1.52 -11.25 19.68
N ALA A 36 -0.23 -11.34 19.36
CA ALA A 36 0.59 -10.15 19.22
C ALA A 36 -0.04 -9.26 18.14
N VAL A 37 -0.62 -8.13 18.56
CA VAL A 37 -1.15 -7.14 17.64
C VAL A 37 0.02 -6.31 17.18
N GLU A 38 0.35 -6.37 15.89
CA GLU A 38 1.33 -5.43 15.32
C GLU A 38 0.88 -4.01 15.61
N ARG A 39 1.72 -3.23 16.28
CA ARG A 39 1.42 -1.83 16.55
C ARG A 39 1.37 -1.09 15.21
N ALA A 40 0.21 -0.53 14.89
CA ALA A 40 0.06 0.31 13.72
C ALA A 40 0.92 1.58 13.86
N ALA A 41 1.62 1.94 12.78
CA ALA A 41 2.36 3.20 12.72
C ALA A 41 1.38 4.40 12.70
N PRO A 42 1.69 5.50 13.42
CA PRO A 42 0.93 6.75 13.33
C PRO A 42 0.81 7.25 11.89
N ALA A 43 -0.36 7.78 11.52
CA ALA A 43 -0.63 8.29 10.17
C ALA A 43 0.38 9.34 9.70
N VAL A 44 0.93 10.15 10.61
CA VAL A 44 1.96 11.15 10.31
C VAL A 44 3.26 10.53 9.77
N LEU A 45 3.64 9.33 10.22
CA LEU A 45 4.83 8.64 9.73
C LEU A 45 4.63 8.02 8.35
N LEU A 46 3.38 7.70 8.03
CA LEU A 46 2.95 7.15 6.75
C LEU A 46 2.67 8.23 5.71
N ALA A 47 2.58 9.50 6.12
CA ALA A 47 2.34 10.61 5.22
C ALA A 47 3.43 10.68 4.13
N PRO A 48 3.09 11.05 2.89
CA PRO A 48 4.09 11.30 1.84
C PRO A 48 5.07 12.39 2.26
N ILE A 49 6.26 12.37 1.64
CA ILE A 49 7.24 13.45 1.77
C ILE A 49 6.67 14.69 1.06
N ALA A 50 6.67 15.83 1.75
CA ALA A 50 6.07 17.05 1.22
C ALA A 50 6.97 17.73 0.18
N HIS A 51 8.30 17.66 0.38
CA HIS A 51 9.24 18.25 -0.55
C HIS A 51 9.43 17.38 -1.80
N ARG A 52 9.40 18.04 -2.96
CA ARG A 52 9.76 17.40 -4.24
C ARG A 52 11.22 16.96 -4.22
N PRO A 53 11.57 15.82 -4.82
CA PRO A 53 12.97 15.44 -4.99
C PRO A 53 13.70 16.44 -5.90
N PRO A 54 15.02 16.61 -5.74
CA PRO A 54 15.81 17.47 -6.61
C PRO A 54 15.90 16.89 -8.02
N THR A 55 15.93 17.76 -9.03
CA THR A 55 16.12 17.39 -10.43
C THR A 55 17.59 17.48 -10.81
N PHE A 56 18.17 16.34 -11.19
CA PHE A 56 19.53 16.29 -11.70
C PHE A 56 19.59 16.76 -13.16
N ILE A 57 20.65 17.49 -13.48
CA ILE A 57 20.95 17.99 -14.82
C ILE A 57 22.25 17.35 -15.33
N ALA A 58 22.46 17.44 -16.64
CA ALA A 58 23.66 16.89 -17.25
C ALA A 58 24.92 17.57 -16.64
N PRO A 59 26.00 16.82 -16.35
CA PRO A 59 27.24 17.41 -15.85
C PRO A 59 27.88 18.42 -16.83
N THR A 60 27.52 18.33 -18.11
CA THR A 60 27.98 19.23 -19.17
C THR A 60 27.14 20.51 -19.28
N ASP A 61 26.04 20.62 -18.52
CA ASP A 61 25.23 21.82 -18.49
C ASP A 61 26.04 22.97 -17.83
N PRO A 62 26.13 24.16 -18.46
CA PRO A 62 26.87 25.29 -17.89
C PRO A 62 26.38 25.75 -16.52
N ALA A 63 25.11 25.49 -16.19
CA ALA A 63 24.53 25.79 -14.88
C ALA A 63 24.79 24.71 -13.83
N ALA A 64 25.43 23.59 -14.20
CA ALA A 64 25.74 22.50 -13.29
C ALA A 64 26.97 22.80 -12.43
N THR A 65 26.77 22.78 -11.12
CA THR A 65 27.85 22.83 -10.10
C THR A 65 28.18 21.45 -9.57
N SER A 66 27.17 20.60 -9.43
CA SER A 66 27.30 19.21 -8.92
C SER A 66 26.20 18.31 -9.49
N ALA A 67 26.09 18.29 -10.82
CA ALA A 67 24.96 17.66 -11.54
C ALA A 67 23.58 18.20 -11.10
N LEU A 68 23.57 19.38 -10.50
CA LEU A 68 22.43 20.15 -10.02
C LEU A 68 22.68 21.62 -10.35
N SER A 69 21.62 22.39 -10.50
CA SER A 69 21.70 23.86 -10.46
C SER A 69 21.72 24.34 -9.02
N ALA A 70 22.14 25.60 -8.79
CA ALA A 70 22.16 26.20 -7.45
C ALA A 70 20.77 26.17 -6.75
N GLU A 71 19.68 26.29 -7.51
CA GLU A 71 18.31 26.14 -6.98
C GLU A 71 18.08 24.71 -6.49
N GLN A 72 18.45 23.71 -7.29
CA GLN A 72 18.23 22.30 -6.98
C GLN A 72 19.13 21.79 -5.86
N GLU A 73 20.29 22.43 -5.62
CA GLU A 73 21.08 22.19 -4.42
C GLU A 73 20.34 22.62 -3.14
N GLY A 74 19.59 23.74 -3.19
CA GLY A 74 18.70 24.16 -2.12
C GLY A 74 17.62 23.12 -1.85
N VAL A 75 16.96 22.67 -2.92
CA VAL A 75 15.94 21.60 -2.84
C VAL A 75 16.53 20.31 -2.25
N LEU A 76 17.74 19.92 -2.64
CA LEU A 76 18.42 18.74 -2.09
C LEU A 76 18.64 18.88 -0.59
N ARG A 77 19.07 20.05 -0.10
CA ARG A 77 19.29 20.28 1.34
C ARG A 77 18.00 20.14 2.14
N ASP A 78 16.91 20.74 1.67
CA ASP A 78 15.60 20.64 2.32
C ASP A 78 15.09 19.19 2.32
N TRP A 79 15.26 18.50 1.19
CA TRP A 79 14.87 17.10 1.05
C TRP A 79 15.65 16.17 1.99
N ILE A 80 16.97 16.35 2.11
CA ILE A 80 17.81 15.61 3.07
C ILE A 80 17.36 15.89 4.50
N ALA A 81 17.08 17.15 4.85
CA ALA A 81 16.63 17.51 6.20
C ALA A 81 15.31 16.82 6.56
N GLU A 82 14.34 16.76 5.64
CA GLU A 82 13.08 16.04 5.84
C GLU A 82 13.30 14.53 6.00
N LEU A 83 14.16 13.92 5.17
CA LEU A 83 14.49 12.49 5.27
C LEU A 83 15.13 12.13 6.60
N ILE A 84 16.07 12.95 7.10
CA ILE A 84 16.70 12.76 8.43
C ILE A 84 15.65 12.88 9.53
N ALA A 85 14.76 13.87 9.47
CA ALA A 85 13.70 14.04 10.45
C ALA A 85 12.74 12.83 10.46
N ARG A 86 12.38 12.30 9.30
CA ARG A 86 11.54 11.10 9.16
C ARG A 86 12.22 9.85 9.70
N ASP A 87 13.48 9.60 9.37
CA ASP A 87 14.26 8.48 9.91
C ASP A 87 14.30 8.54 11.45
N ARG A 88 14.58 9.72 12.01
CA ARG A 88 14.54 9.93 13.47
C ARG A 88 13.17 9.63 14.06
N ALA A 89 12.08 10.07 13.42
CA ALA A 89 10.73 9.84 13.90
C ALA A 89 10.34 8.36 13.88
N TRP A 90 10.71 7.64 12.81
CA TRP A 90 10.52 6.19 12.71
C TRP A 90 11.33 5.43 13.76
N ARG A 91 12.60 5.79 13.98
CA ARG A 91 13.42 5.19 15.04
C ARG A 91 12.86 5.48 16.43
N ALA A 92 12.40 6.69 16.68
CA ALA A 92 11.78 7.06 17.95
C ALA A 92 10.53 6.21 18.20
N TRP A 93 9.63 6.13 17.22
CA TRP A 93 8.43 5.28 17.30
C TRP A 93 8.79 3.82 17.56
N ALA A 94 9.73 3.24 16.82
CA ALA A 94 10.16 1.85 16.99
C ALA A 94 10.77 1.58 18.37
N ARG A 95 11.48 2.55 18.96
CA ARG A 95 12.12 2.41 20.29
C ARG A 95 11.15 2.54 21.48
N VAL A 96 9.93 3.03 21.27
CA VAL A 96 8.89 3.03 22.33
C VAL A 96 8.57 1.59 22.78
N GLU A 97 8.99 0.57 22.03
CA GLU A 97 8.68 -0.85 22.23
C GLU A 97 9.75 -1.65 23.00
N THR A 98 10.54 -1.02 23.87
CA THR A 98 11.25 -1.77 24.93
C THR A 98 10.94 -1.22 26.33
N PRO A 99 9.73 -1.48 26.86
CA PRO A 99 9.64 -1.79 28.27
C PRO A 99 10.30 -3.16 28.48
N ASN A 100 11.50 -3.17 29.07
CA ASN A 100 12.06 -4.40 29.65
C ASN A 100 11.15 -4.88 30.79
N GLY A 101 10.82 -6.18 30.81
CA GLY A 101 10.31 -6.88 32.00
C GLY A 101 8.89 -7.37 31.91
#